data_AF-M5S0J3-F1
#
_entry.id   AF-M5S0J3-F1
#
_cell.length_a   1.000
_cell.length_b   1.000
_cell.length_c   1.000
_cell.angle_alpha   90.00
_cell.angle_beta   90.00
_cell.angle_gamma   90.00
#
_symmetry.space_group_name_H-M   'P 1'
#
loop_
_entity.id
_entity.type
_entity.pdbx_description
1 polymer ?
#
loop_
_entity_poly.entity_id
_entity_poly.type
_entity_poly.pdbx_seq_one_letter_code
_entity_poly.pdbx_strand_id
1 'polypeptide(L)'
;MGQYFKAINLDKQEYVCPWCIGGGAKLWEWAVNSQGAIFTLLLRQSTETGGGDFAGPGPQVIELKDGDDLSCIIGKAVAREGMPIRLPAESIVGRWAGNRVTLIGDYDESGLYQKAKQYTNISEPLVEAWNRFVDFDDAKLEYREDCSCSET
;
A
#
# COMPACT_ATOMS: atom_id res chain seq x y z
N MET A 1 -11.73 -20.08 -18.60
CA MET A 1 -10.63 -19.10 -18.53
C MET A 1 -11.22 -17.72 -18.40
N GLY A 2 -10.61 -16.81 -17.65
CA GLY A 2 -11.11 -15.45 -17.42
C GLY A 2 -9.98 -14.43 -17.52
N GLN A 3 -10.34 -13.15 -17.59
CA GLN A 3 -9.39 -12.04 -17.70
C GLN A 3 -8.57 -11.87 -16.42
N TYR A 4 -7.26 -11.68 -16.58
CA TYR A 4 -6.32 -11.47 -15.49
C TYR A 4 -5.77 -10.05 -15.50
N PHE A 5 -5.49 -9.51 -14.32
CA PHE A 5 -5.13 -8.11 -14.13
C PHE A 5 -3.82 -7.94 -13.38
N LYS A 6 -3.06 -6.90 -13.77
CA LYS A 6 -1.83 -6.45 -13.09
C LYS A 6 -1.91 -4.95 -12.85
N ALA A 7 -1.49 -4.50 -11.67
CA ALA A 7 -1.36 -3.09 -11.38
C ALA A 7 -0.03 -2.58 -11.96
N ILE A 8 -0.07 -1.48 -12.70
CA ILE A 8 1.09 -0.94 -13.42
C ILE A 8 1.18 0.56 -13.20
N ASN A 9 2.40 1.03 -12.98
CA ASN A 9 2.77 2.44 -13.07
C ASN A 9 3.58 2.69 -14.34
N LEU A 10 3.01 3.50 -15.23
CA LEU A 10 3.59 3.82 -16.54
C LEU A 10 4.75 4.82 -16.46
N ASP A 11 4.76 5.68 -15.46
CA ASP A 11 5.78 6.72 -15.32
C ASP A 11 7.07 6.16 -14.72
N LYS A 12 6.93 5.23 -13.76
CA LYS A 12 8.07 4.56 -13.11
C LYS A 12 8.47 3.24 -13.76
N GLN A 13 7.67 2.73 -14.70
CA GLN A 13 7.83 1.38 -15.27
C GLN A 13 7.93 0.34 -14.14
N GLU A 14 6.93 0.35 -13.27
CA GLU A 14 6.80 -0.58 -12.15
C GLU A 14 5.50 -1.37 -12.27
N TYR A 15 5.47 -2.57 -11.71
CA TYR A 15 4.25 -3.35 -11.63
C TYR A 15 4.15 -4.12 -10.31
N VAL A 16 2.91 -4.44 -9.94
CA VAL A 16 2.60 -5.38 -8.87
C VAL A 16 2.01 -6.64 -9.48
N CYS A 17 2.61 -7.76 -9.14
CA CYS A 17 2.17 -9.07 -9.57
C CYS A 17 1.10 -9.61 -8.60
N PRO A 18 -0.11 -9.95 -9.07
CA PRO A 18 -1.20 -10.44 -8.21
C PRO A 18 -0.82 -11.73 -7.45
N TRP A 19 -0.07 -12.63 -8.08
CA TRP A 19 0.31 -13.91 -7.49
C TRP A 19 1.47 -13.78 -6.49
N CYS A 20 2.41 -12.87 -6.73
CA CYS A 20 3.51 -12.63 -5.81
C CYS A 20 3.02 -11.98 -4.50
N ILE A 21 1.86 -11.31 -4.49
CA ILE A 21 1.22 -10.79 -3.27
C ILE A 21 0.18 -11.78 -2.67
N GLY A 22 0.27 -13.06 -3.05
CA GLY A 22 -0.56 -14.14 -2.51
C GLY A 22 -2.02 -14.13 -2.95
N GLY A 23 -2.37 -13.31 -3.96
CA GLY A 23 -3.74 -13.11 -4.42
C GLY A 23 -4.09 -13.82 -5.73
N GLY A 24 -5.33 -13.59 -6.15
CA GLY A 24 -5.82 -13.93 -7.49
C GLY A 24 -5.72 -12.75 -8.45
N ALA A 25 -5.72 -13.03 -9.75
CA ALA A 25 -5.53 -12.02 -10.79
C ALA A 25 -6.84 -11.52 -11.41
N LYS A 26 -8.00 -12.12 -11.14
CA LYS A 26 -9.27 -11.67 -11.72
C LYS A 26 -9.73 -10.38 -11.04
N LEU A 27 -10.46 -9.53 -11.78
CA LEU A 27 -10.92 -8.25 -11.26
C LEU A 27 -11.73 -8.38 -9.95
N TRP A 28 -12.61 -9.39 -9.85
CA TRP A 28 -13.34 -9.65 -8.62
C TRP A 28 -12.41 -9.98 -7.43
N GLU A 29 -11.33 -10.73 -7.67
CA GLU A 29 -10.36 -11.11 -6.62
C GLU A 29 -9.60 -9.87 -6.13
N TRP A 30 -9.27 -8.92 -7.02
CA TRP A 30 -8.74 -7.62 -6.63
C TRP A 30 -9.74 -6.81 -5.80
N ALA A 31 -11.03 -6.84 -6.14
CA ALA A 31 -12.05 -6.03 -5.48
C ALA A 31 -12.41 -6.49 -4.06
N VAL A 32 -12.32 -7.79 -3.78
CA VAL A 32 -12.84 -8.37 -2.52
C VAL A 32 -11.77 -8.69 -1.48
N ASN A 33 -10.50 -8.74 -1.87
CA ASN A 33 -9.41 -9.13 -0.97
C ASN A 33 -8.48 -7.95 -0.65
N SER A 34 -7.63 -8.11 0.37
CA SER A 34 -6.65 -7.11 0.81
C SER A 34 -5.67 -6.67 -0.29
N GLN A 35 -5.47 -7.49 -1.32
CA GLN A 35 -4.66 -7.16 -2.49
C GLN A 35 -5.18 -5.91 -3.22
N GLY A 36 -6.48 -5.64 -3.23
CA GLY A 36 -7.00 -4.38 -3.79
C GLY A 36 -6.69 -3.17 -2.92
N ALA A 37 -6.63 -3.36 -1.59
CA ALA A 37 -6.42 -2.28 -0.66
C ALA A 37 -4.98 -1.73 -0.69
N ILE A 38 -4.02 -2.43 -1.31
CA ILE A 38 -2.64 -1.94 -1.52
C ILE A 38 -2.59 -0.59 -2.24
N PHE A 39 -3.59 -0.28 -3.06
CA PHE A 39 -3.68 1.00 -3.76
C PHE A 39 -3.78 2.17 -2.78
N THR A 40 -4.36 1.97 -1.60
CA THR A 40 -4.41 3.02 -0.56
C THR A 40 -3.02 3.40 -0.12
N LEU A 41 -2.10 2.43 -0.01
CA LEU A 41 -0.71 2.68 0.38
C LEU A 41 0.11 3.26 -0.77
N LEU A 42 -0.03 2.71 -1.98
CA LEU A 42 0.72 3.14 -3.16
C LEU A 42 0.35 4.56 -3.63
N LEU A 43 -0.93 4.92 -3.53
CA LEU A 43 -1.48 6.19 -4.03
C LEU A 43 -1.60 7.27 -2.95
N ARG A 44 -1.25 6.97 -1.70
CA ARG A 44 -1.28 7.92 -0.58
C ARG A 44 -0.48 9.18 -0.92
N GLN A 45 -1.13 10.34 -0.95
CA GLN A 45 -0.49 11.63 -1.18
C GLN A 45 -0.79 12.60 -0.03
N SER A 46 0.21 12.89 0.80
CA SER A 46 0.12 13.91 1.86
C SER A 46 1.51 14.34 2.32
N THR A 47 1.65 15.58 2.77
CA THR A 47 2.87 16.12 3.38
C THR A 47 2.91 15.95 4.90
N GLU A 48 1.77 15.62 5.50
CA GLU A 48 1.57 15.56 6.95
C GLU A 48 1.03 14.19 7.36
N THR A 49 1.22 13.84 8.63
CA THR A 49 0.66 12.64 9.25
C THR A 49 -0.61 12.98 10.02
N GLY A 50 -1.43 11.97 10.24
CA GLY A 50 -2.52 12.02 11.20
C GLY A 50 -2.77 10.65 11.82
N GLY A 51 -3.69 10.58 12.77
CA GLY A 51 -4.10 9.32 13.37
C GLY A 51 -4.43 8.26 12.32
N GLY A 52 -3.77 7.10 12.39
CA GLY A 52 -3.96 5.98 11.47
C GLY A 52 -3.10 6.00 10.18
N ASP A 53 -2.18 6.96 10.02
CA ASP A 53 -1.25 7.00 8.88
C ASP A 53 -0.04 6.07 9.08
N PHE A 54 0.64 5.69 7.99
CA PHE A 54 1.70 4.66 7.95
C PHE A 54 2.90 4.89 8.89
N ALA A 55 3.20 6.15 9.17
CA ALA A 55 4.25 6.58 10.08
C ALA A 55 3.71 7.44 11.23
N GLY A 56 2.41 7.35 11.49
CA GLY A 56 1.78 8.05 12.60
C GLY A 56 2.40 7.61 13.93
N PRO A 57 2.58 8.53 14.90
CA PRO A 57 2.91 8.10 16.25
C PRO A 57 1.84 7.10 16.72
N GLY A 58 2.27 5.97 17.29
CA GLY A 58 1.35 4.98 17.85
C GLY A 58 0.44 5.57 18.92
N PRO A 59 -0.61 4.85 19.34
CA PRO A 59 -1.54 5.31 20.36
C PRO A 59 -0.78 5.77 21.61
N GLN A 60 -1.03 7.00 22.06
CA GLN A 60 -0.43 7.52 23.28
C GLN A 60 -1.18 6.96 24.48
N VAL A 61 -0.46 6.22 25.33
CA VAL A 61 -0.95 5.87 26.66
C VAL A 61 -0.61 7.03 27.59
N ILE A 62 -1.64 7.73 28.08
CA ILE A 62 -1.49 8.79 29.06
C ILE A 62 -2.03 8.27 30.39
N GLU A 63 -1.17 8.17 31.39
CA GLU A 63 -1.58 7.87 32.77
C GLU A 63 -2.12 9.15 33.42
N LEU A 64 -3.39 9.11 33.85
CA LEU A 64 -4.03 10.21 34.57
C LEU A 64 -3.78 10.07 36.07
N LYS A 65 -3.48 11.18 36.75
CA LYS A 65 -3.35 11.29 38.20
C LYS A 65 -4.40 12.24 38.76
N ASP A 66 -4.75 12.04 40.03
CA ASP A 66 -5.67 12.95 40.72
C ASP A 66 -5.09 14.37 40.78
N GLY A 67 -5.87 15.33 40.28
CA GLY A 67 -5.49 16.74 40.17
C GLY A 67 -4.93 17.17 38.81
N ASP A 68 -4.85 16.27 37.83
CA ASP A 68 -4.45 16.63 36.47
C ASP A 68 -5.50 17.48 35.74
N ASP A 69 -5.04 18.49 35.00
CA ASP A 69 -5.88 19.27 34.09
C ASP A 69 -6.11 18.52 32.77
N LEU A 70 -7.28 17.88 32.65
CA LEU A 70 -7.71 17.16 31.44
C LEU A 70 -7.59 18.02 30.16
N SER A 71 -7.83 19.33 30.26
CA SER A 71 -7.77 20.26 29.12
C SER A 71 -6.36 20.36 28.56
N CYS A 72 -5.37 20.48 29.44
CA CYS A 72 -3.94 20.52 29.09
C CYS A 72 -3.47 19.20 28.48
N ILE A 73 -3.94 18.07 29.02
CA ILE A 73 -3.59 16.72 28.53
C ILE A 73 -4.17 16.47 27.14
N ILE A 74 -5.46 16.74 26.94
CA ILE A 74 -6.11 16.63 25.64
C ILE A 74 -5.45 17.56 24.62
N GLY A 75 -5.12 18.80 25.02
CA GLY A 75 -4.42 19.75 24.16
C GLY A 75 -3.07 19.23 23.66
N LYS A 76 -2.28 18.57 24.51
CA LYS A 76 -1.00 17.95 24.11
C LYS A 76 -1.17 16.73 23.20
N ALA A 77 -2.23 15.94 23.41
CA ALA A 77 -2.53 14.77 22.59
C ALA A 77 -2.99 15.18 21.18
N VAL A 78 -3.87 16.18 21.06
CA VAL A 78 -4.37 16.71 19.78
C VAL A 78 -3.27 17.44 19.00
N ALA A 79 -2.29 18.04 19.68
CA ALA A 79 -1.22 18.83 19.05
C ALA A 79 -0.22 18.05 18.17
N ARG A 80 -0.38 16.73 18.01
CA ARG A 80 0.50 15.89 17.17
C ARG A 80 -0.09 15.50 15.82
N GLU A 81 -1.35 15.80 15.57
CA GLU A 81 -1.95 15.74 14.23
C GLU A 81 -1.30 16.80 13.32
N GLY A 82 -1.10 16.50 12.03
CA GLY A 82 -0.53 17.45 11.07
C GLY A 82 1.00 17.58 11.11
N MET A 83 1.71 16.66 11.79
CA MET A 83 3.18 16.70 11.79
C MET A 83 3.76 16.30 10.41
N PRO A 84 4.86 16.91 9.94
CA PRO A 84 5.48 16.53 8.68
C PRO A 84 5.87 15.06 8.66
N ILE A 85 5.45 14.32 7.64
CA ILE A 85 5.85 12.92 7.48
C ILE A 85 7.28 12.82 6.94
N ARG A 86 8.10 11.96 7.54
CA ARG A 86 9.47 11.68 7.08
C ARG A 86 9.55 10.24 6.58
N LEU A 87 9.25 10.03 5.31
CA LEU A 87 9.44 8.75 4.64
C LEU A 87 10.83 8.71 3.97
N PRO A 88 11.53 7.56 3.99
CA PRO A 88 12.71 7.36 3.16
C PRO A 88 12.40 7.56 1.67
N ALA A 89 13.37 8.01 0.88
CA ALA A 89 13.20 8.20 -0.57
C ALA A 89 12.77 6.90 -1.29
N GLU A 90 13.20 5.75 -0.76
CA GLU A 90 12.86 4.42 -1.30
C GLU A 90 11.53 3.86 -0.80
N SER A 91 10.75 4.65 -0.06
CA SER A 91 9.48 4.19 0.49
C SER A 91 8.49 3.79 -0.62
N ILE A 92 7.76 2.70 -0.38
CA ILE A 92 6.63 2.28 -1.21
C ILE A 92 5.40 3.17 -0.98
N VAL A 93 5.31 3.81 0.19
CA VAL A 93 4.16 4.61 0.60
C VAL A 93 4.07 5.87 -0.22
N GLY A 94 2.97 6.04 -0.94
CA GLY A 94 2.76 7.14 -1.87
C GLY A 94 3.66 7.10 -3.11
N ARG A 95 4.37 5.98 -3.35
CA ARG A 95 5.33 5.87 -4.45
C ARG A 95 4.71 6.10 -5.83
N TRP A 96 3.42 5.79 -5.98
CA TRP A 96 2.66 5.93 -7.22
C TRP A 96 1.74 7.15 -7.21
N ALA A 97 1.74 7.95 -6.14
CA ALA A 97 0.93 9.15 -6.05
C ALA A 97 1.24 10.13 -7.19
N GLY A 98 0.19 10.59 -7.87
CA GLY A 98 0.31 11.51 -9.01
C GLY A 98 0.88 10.90 -10.29
N ASN A 99 1.13 9.59 -10.35
CA ASN A 99 1.60 8.92 -11.57
C ASN A 99 0.44 8.36 -12.40
N ARG A 100 0.72 8.04 -13.66
CA ARG A 100 -0.19 7.31 -14.56
C ARG A 100 -0.20 5.83 -14.17
N VAL A 101 -1.20 5.45 -13.38
CA VAL A 101 -1.40 4.09 -12.87
C VAL A 101 -2.62 3.45 -13.53
N THR A 102 -2.53 2.15 -13.84
CA THR A 102 -3.65 1.37 -14.36
C THR A 102 -3.65 -0.05 -13.82
N LEU A 103 -4.84 -0.62 -13.63
CA LEU A 103 -5.03 -2.05 -13.41
C LEU A 103 -5.37 -2.67 -14.77
N ILE A 104 -4.36 -3.17 -15.48
CA ILE A 104 -4.51 -3.60 -16.88
C ILE A 104 -4.92 -5.06 -16.96
N GLY A 105 -5.85 -5.37 -17.87
CA GLY A 105 -6.23 -6.74 -18.21
C GLY A 105 -5.31 -7.38 -19.25
N ASP A 106 -5.14 -8.69 -19.23
CA ASP A 106 -4.34 -9.45 -20.20
C ASP A 106 -4.91 -9.45 -21.62
N TYR A 107 -6.21 -9.17 -21.79
CA TYR A 107 -6.88 -9.02 -23.09
C TYR A 107 -6.87 -7.59 -23.63
N ASP A 108 -6.24 -6.65 -22.94
CA ASP A 108 -6.18 -5.25 -23.38
C ASP A 108 -5.35 -5.09 -24.67
N GLU A 109 -5.88 -4.32 -25.62
CA GLU A 109 -5.29 -4.15 -26.96
C GLU A 109 -3.93 -3.45 -26.97
N SER A 110 -3.58 -2.70 -25.91
CA SER A 110 -2.28 -2.03 -25.81
C SER A 110 -1.09 -3.00 -25.69
N GLY A 111 -1.36 -4.25 -25.31
CA GLY A 111 -0.36 -5.26 -24.96
C GLY A 111 0.43 -4.91 -23.70
N LEU A 112 0.00 -3.90 -22.93
CA LEU A 112 0.72 -3.41 -21.77
C LEU A 112 0.89 -4.49 -20.69
N TYR A 113 -0.09 -5.37 -20.51
CA TYR A 113 0.00 -6.50 -19.59
C TYR A 113 1.26 -7.36 -19.81
N GLN A 114 1.59 -7.60 -21.08
CA GLN A 114 2.76 -8.40 -21.48
C GLN A 114 4.05 -7.58 -21.42
N LYS A 115 4.01 -6.32 -21.88
CA LYS A 115 5.16 -5.39 -21.82
C LYS A 115 5.63 -5.14 -20.39
N ALA A 116 4.71 -5.12 -19.42
CA ALA A 116 5.01 -4.90 -18.01
C ALA A 116 5.90 -5.97 -17.38
N LYS A 117 6.12 -7.12 -18.03
CA LYS A 117 7.14 -8.09 -17.57
C LYS A 117 8.55 -7.51 -17.58
N GLN A 118 8.80 -6.48 -18.39
CA GLN A 118 10.07 -5.76 -18.45
C GLN A 118 10.19 -4.68 -17.38
N TYR A 119 9.09 -4.37 -16.68
CA TYR A 119 9.05 -3.36 -15.63
C TYR A 119 9.63 -3.91 -14.34
N THR A 120 9.94 -3.03 -13.39
CA THR A 120 10.40 -3.46 -12.07
C THR A 120 9.23 -4.02 -11.28
N ASN A 121 9.36 -5.26 -10.80
CA ASN A 121 8.39 -5.85 -9.89
C ASN A 121 8.62 -5.29 -8.48
N ILE A 122 7.63 -4.60 -7.92
CA ILE A 122 7.71 -4.03 -6.57
C ILE A 122 6.89 -4.82 -5.53
N SER A 123 6.46 -6.04 -5.86
CA SER A 123 5.56 -6.83 -5.00
C SER A 123 6.16 -7.16 -3.64
N GLU A 124 7.44 -7.54 -3.59
CA GLU A 124 8.14 -7.87 -2.34
C GLU A 124 8.20 -6.69 -1.36
N PRO A 125 8.80 -5.52 -1.72
CA PRO A 125 8.84 -4.39 -0.80
C PRO A 125 7.44 -3.84 -0.48
N LEU A 126 6.46 -4.04 -1.37
CA LEU A 126 5.07 -3.69 -1.10
C LEU A 126 4.43 -4.58 -0.03
N VAL A 127 4.64 -5.90 -0.08
CA VAL A 127 4.13 -6.82 0.95
C VAL A 127 4.78 -6.50 2.30
N GLU A 128 6.08 -6.22 2.33
CA GLU A 128 6.78 -5.81 3.56
C GLU A 128 6.16 -4.52 4.13
N ALA A 129 5.99 -3.48 3.31
CA ALA A 129 5.39 -2.22 3.75
C ALA A 129 3.95 -2.44 4.23
N TRP A 130 3.14 -3.16 3.48
CA TRP A 130 1.74 -3.46 3.85
C TRP A 130 1.64 -4.18 5.19
N ASN A 131 2.42 -5.25 5.38
CA ASN A 131 2.38 -6.05 6.60
C ASN A 131 2.92 -5.31 7.83
N ARG A 132 3.78 -4.31 7.63
CA ARG A 132 4.21 -3.40 8.68
C ARG A 132 3.13 -2.38 9.06
N PHE A 133 2.28 -2.01 8.11
CA PHE A 133 1.20 -1.05 8.32
C PHE A 133 -0.05 -1.66 8.95
N VAL A 134 -0.39 -2.87 8.52
CA VAL A 134 -1.65 -3.51 8.87
C VAL A 134 -1.47 -4.37 10.12
N ASP A 135 -2.10 -3.94 11.20
CA ASP A 135 -2.09 -4.63 12.50
C ASP A 135 -3.08 -5.81 12.60
N PHE A 136 -3.81 -6.11 11.52
CA PHE A 136 -4.77 -7.23 11.45
C PHE A 136 -4.16 -8.40 10.69
N ASP A 137 -3.95 -9.53 11.37
CA ASP A 137 -3.32 -10.71 10.78
C ASP A 137 -4.07 -11.24 9.54
N ASP A 138 -5.41 -11.23 9.57
CA ASP A 138 -6.25 -11.67 8.44
C ASP A 138 -6.14 -10.77 7.20
N ALA A 139 -5.63 -9.54 7.37
CA ALA A 139 -5.46 -8.59 6.29
C ALA A 139 -4.02 -8.52 5.78
N LYS A 140 -3.08 -9.27 6.39
CA LYS A 140 -1.70 -9.36 5.91
C LYS A 140 -1.63 -10.10 4.58
N LEU A 141 -0.62 -9.75 3.79
CA LEU A 141 -0.32 -10.37 2.50
C LEU A 141 0.79 -11.39 2.66
N GLU A 142 0.74 -12.44 1.84
CA GLU A 142 1.79 -13.44 1.73
C GLU A 142 2.62 -13.13 0.49
N TYR A 143 3.94 -12.96 0.66
CA TYR A 143 4.84 -12.85 -0.48
C TYR A 143 5.18 -14.25 -1.00
N ARG A 144 5.07 -14.44 -2.32
CA ARG A 144 5.40 -15.70 -3.00
C ARG A 144 6.51 -15.47 -4.02
N GLU A 145 7.69 -16.01 -3.74
CA GLU A 145 8.86 -15.92 -4.64
C GLU A 145 8.69 -16.81 -5.90
N ASP A 146 8.00 -17.93 -5.76
CA ASP A 146 7.73 -18.92 -6.81
C ASP A 146 6.49 -18.59 -7.64
N CYS A 147 6.22 -17.30 -7.86
CA CYS A 147 5.00 -16.84 -8.53
C CYS A 147 5.13 -16.92 -10.07
N SER A 148 4.07 -17.37 -10.76
CA SER A 148 4.04 -17.59 -12.22
C SER A 148 4.01 -16.32 -13.09
N CYS A 149 4.33 -15.16 -12.52
CA CYS A 149 4.32 -13.87 -13.24
C CYS A 149 5.36 -13.78 -14.37
N SER A 150 6.41 -14.60 -14.31
CA SER A 150 7.46 -14.72 -15.33
C SER A 150 7.11 -15.71 -16.46
N GLU A 151 6.16 -16.62 -16.26
CA GLU A 151 5.97 -17.80 -17.12
C GLU A 151 4.84 -17.70 -18.16
N THR A 152 4.11 -16.58 -18.27
CA THR A 152 2.94 -16.45 -19.18
C THR A 152 3.02 -15.29 -20.14
#